data_AF-A0A357G124-F1
#
_entry.id   AF-A0A357G124-F1
#
_cell.length_a   1.000
_cell.length_b   1.000
_cell.length_c   1.000
_cell.angle_alpha   90.00
_cell.angle_beta   90.00
_cell.angle_gamma   90.00
#
_symmetry.space_group_name_H-M   'P 1'
#
loop_
_entity.id
_entity.type
_entity.pdbx_description
1 polymer ?
#
loop_
_entity_poly.entity_id
_entity_poly.type
_entity_poly.pdbx_seq_one_letter_code
_entity_poly.pdbx_strand_id
1 'polypeptide(L)'
;MNFLRLPALTLVGFILIGISAPQAADMHVIGADPAADADHVIVVDEQGQVHAEEHGDGHESSGGLPQFNPSSYPSQIFWLVVVFSVMYFFFSRRTLPEISGVIENRHQHIQSDLDSAEKLRQEAETVHKAYDEALDKARTKASDLFAEVEREIKEKSAAQFQAFLERSSKEVKSAEAKIEKAKSEAFEEMSTVAAEVAAKAAEKIIGVSTDLQKAKSIIDALHKNNKKAA
;
A
#
# COMPACT_ATOMS: atom_id res chain seq x y z
N MET A 1 34.82 -10.15 12.96
CA MET A 1 35.09 -11.24 13.92
C MET A 1 35.97 -10.68 15.03
N ASN A 2 35.38 -10.47 16.21
CA ASN A 2 35.93 -10.14 17.54
C ASN A 2 34.80 -9.41 18.28
N PHE A 3 33.80 -10.10 18.84
CA PHE A 3 33.83 -10.90 20.07
C PHE A 3 34.34 -10.14 21.32
N LEU A 4 33.35 -9.75 22.14
CA LEU A 4 33.28 -9.93 23.59
C LEU A 4 34.21 -9.10 24.51
N ARG A 5 33.62 -8.21 25.32
CA ARG A 5 33.30 -8.47 26.74
C ARG A 5 32.54 -7.29 27.42
N LEU A 6 31.40 -7.65 28.01
CA LEU A 6 30.61 -6.99 29.09
C LEU A 6 31.38 -7.01 30.45
N PRO A 7 30.85 -6.57 31.64
CA PRO A 7 29.51 -6.03 32.00
C PRO A 7 29.49 -4.85 33.02
N ALA A 8 28.26 -4.45 33.41
CA ALA A 8 27.81 -3.92 34.71
C ALA A 8 27.56 -2.39 34.81
N LEU A 9 26.29 -1.98 34.81
CA LEU A 9 25.57 -1.46 36.00
C LEU A 9 24.11 -1.08 35.67
N THR A 10 23.17 -1.62 36.45
CA THR A 10 21.91 -0.99 36.97
C THR A 10 21.00 -0.28 35.96
N LEU A 11 19.90 -0.88 35.45
CA LEU A 11 18.63 -1.26 36.11
C LEU A 11 17.99 -0.13 36.95
N VAL A 12 17.15 0.69 36.31
CA VAL A 12 16.04 1.41 36.97
C VAL A 12 14.79 1.20 36.11
N GLY A 13 13.82 0.52 36.71
CA GLY A 13 12.56 0.13 36.07
C GLY A 13 11.65 1.34 35.83
N PHE A 14 11.14 1.42 34.61
CA PHE A 14 10.05 2.33 34.25
C PHE A 14 8.74 1.54 34.39
N ILE A 15 8.05 1.74 35.52
CA ILE A 15 6.75 1.13 35.81
C ILE A 15 5.69 1.81 34.95
N LEU A 16 5.00 0.99 34.15
CA LEU A 16 3.71 1.26 33.52
C LEU A 16 2.73 1.85 34.55
N ILE A 17 2.16 3.03 34.27
CA ILE A 17 0.89 3.46 34.87
C ILE A 17 -0.21 3.16 33.86
N GLY A 18 -0.97 2.12 34.18
CA GLY A 18 -2.14 1.68 33.46
C GLY A 18 -3.36 2.58 33.71
N ILE A 19 -4.15 2.68 32.65
CA ILE A 19 -5.57 3.02 32.58
C ILE A 19 -6.35 2.63 33.85
N SER A 20 -7.06 3.61 34.42
CA SER A 20 -8.33 3.37 35.12
C SER A 20 -9.12 4.69 35.21
N ALA A 21 -10.24 4.76 34.47
CA ALA A 21 -11.41 5.55 34.84
C ALA A 21 -12.34 4.60 35.63
N PRO A 22 -13.13 5.07 36.62
CA PRO A 22 -14.45 5.62 36.25
C PRO A 22 -15.10 6.63 37.23
N GLN A 23 -16.18 7.22 36.72
CA GLN A 23 -17.43 7.67 37.37
C GLN A 23 -17.48 8.98 38.19
N ALA A 24 -18.57 9.70 37.92
CA ALA A 24 -18.98 11.01 38.41
C ALA A 24 -19.71 10.99 39.76
N ALA A 25 -19.92 12.22 40.27
CA ALA A 25 -20.82 12.67 41.35
C ALA A 25 -20.27 12.55 42.79
N ASP A 26 -19.97 13.70 43.41
CA ASP A 26 -20.89 14.30 44.38
C ASP A 26 -20.43 15.72 44.78
N MET A 27 -21.34 16.67 44.57
CA MET A 27 -21.23 18.07 44.97
C MET A 27 -21.66 18.19 46.42
N HIS A 28 -20.71 18.34 47.34
CA HIS A 28 -20.98 18.62 48.74
C HIS A 28 -20.96 20.14 48.97
N VAL A 29 -22.15 20.69 49.17
CA VAL A 29 -22.39 22.07 49.61
C VAL A 29 -21.91 22.20 51.05
N ILE A 30 -20.83 22.95 51.29
CA ILE A 30 -20.43 23.33 52.64
C ILE A 30 -21.37 24.45 53.11
N GLY A 31 -22.32 24.05 53.95
CA GLY A 31 -23.17 24.94 54.72
C GLY A 31 -22.37 25.74 55.74
N ALA A 32 -22.88 26.94 56.00
CA ALA A 32 -22.41 27.86 57.01
C ALA A 32 -22.62 27.33 58.44
N ASP A 33 -21.61 27.60 59.29
CA ASP A 33 -21.58 27.71 60.76
C ASP A 33 -22.12 26.53 61.60
N PRO A 34 -21.41 26.12 62.67
CA PRO A 34 -21.49 26.90 63.91
C PRO A 34 -20.22 26.95 64.78
N ALA A 35 -20.03 28.11 65.40
CA ALA A 35 -19.65 28.39 66.79
C ALA A 35 -19.08 27.29 67.71
N ALA A 36 -18.14 27.76 68.56
CA ALA A 36 -17.48 27.13 69.72
C ALA A 36 -16.30 26.23 69.32
N ASP A 37 -15.07 26.46 69.77
CA ASP A 37 -14.68 26.34 71.17
C ASP A 37 -13.57 27.32 71.61
N ALA A 38 -13.71 27.80 72.85
CA ALA A 38 -12.74 28.54 73.62
C ALA A 38 -11.56 27.64 74.05
N ASP A 39 -10.38 28.23 74.29
CA ASP A 39 -9.81 28.42 75.64
C ASP A 39 -8.32 28.81 75.52
N HIS A 40 -7.98 30.10 75.62
CA HIS A 40 -6.60 30.54 75.85
C HIS A 40 -6.41 30.77 77.34
N VAL A 41 -5.82 29.76 77.98
CA VAL A 41 -5.35 29.76 79.36
C VAL A 41 -4.42 30.97 79.58
N ILE A 42 -4.85 31.90 80.44
CA ILE A 42 -3.97 32.93 81.00
C ILE A 42 -3.20 32.26 82.13
N VAL A 43 -1.94 31.93 81.87
CA VAL A 43 -0.99 31.54 82.91
C VAL A 43 -0.40 32.83 83.47
N VAL A 44 -0.78 33.17 84.71
CA VAL A 44 -0.12 34.21 85.50
C VAL A 44 1.01 33.53 86.29
N ASP A 45 2.23 34.04 86.13
CA ASP A 45 3.39 33.71 86.97
C ASP A 45 3.65 34.86 87.96
N GLU A 46 4.08 34.45 89.15
CA GLU A 46 4.17 35.09 90.46
C GLU A 46 5.54 35.74 90.70
N GLN A 47 6.12 36.44 89.72
CA GLN A 47 7.38 37.17 89.92
C GLN A 47 7.36 38.55 89.24
N GLY A 48 6.77 39.51 89.95
CA GLY A 48 6.82 40.92 89.60
C GLY A 48 8.25 41.49 89.67
N GLN A 49 9.01 41.35 88.59
CA GLN A 49 10.20 42.16 88.33
C GLN A 49 10.22 42.72 86.91
N VAL A 50 10.13 44.05 86.88
CA VAL A 50 10.31 44.91 85.72
C VAL A 50 11.79 45.00 85.37
N HIS A 51 12.15 44.64 84.15
CA HIS A 51 13.42 45.07 83.57
C HIS A 51 13.20 46.48 83.02
N ALA A 52 13.57 47.47 83.82
CA ALA A 52 13.76 48.84 83.38
C ALA A 52 15.13 48.92 82.70
N GLU A 53 15.16 48.95 81.37
CA GLU A 53 16.22 49.65 80.66
C GLU A 53 15.73 51.07 80.39
N GLU A 54 16.38 51.98 81.08
CA GLU A 54 16.24 53.42 80.98
C GLU A 54 16.86 53.88 79.64
N HIS A 55 16.05 54.45 78.76
CA HIS A 55 16.55 55.36 77.73
C HIS A 55 15.75 56.66 77.82
N GLY A 56 16.49 57.71 78.19
CA GLY A 56 15.98 59.00 78.64
C GLY A 56 15.18 59.80 77.62
N ASP A 57 14.42 60.72 78.22
CA ASP A 57 13.45 61.66 77.67
C ASP A 57 13.92 62.52 76.49
N GLY A 58 12.94 62.85 75.65
CA GLY A 58 13.03 63.88 74.62
C GLY A 58 11.77 63.99 73.77
N HIS A 59 10.63 64.30 74.39
CA HIS A 59 9.40 64.65 73.68
C HIS A 59 9.56 66.01 72.97
N GLU A 60 9.41 66.05 71.64
CA GLU A 60 8.74 67.16 70.96
C GLU A 60 7.73 66.65 69.93
N SER A 61 6.57 67.29 69.96
CA SER A 61 5.32 66.94 69.31
C SER A 61 5.32 67.11 67.79
N SER A 62 4.99 66.04 67.06
CA SER A 62 4.17 66.11 65.85
C SER A 62 3.63 64.72 65.52
N GLY A 63 2.31 64.60 65.45
CA GLY A 63 1.59 63.33 65.35
C GLY A 63 1.93 62.51 64.11
N GLY A 64 2.18 61.23 64.34
CA GLY A 64 2.28 60.21 63.32
C GLY A 64 2.76 58.91 63.95
N LEU A 65 2.22 57.77 63.49
CA LEU A 65 2.71 56.45 63.90
C LEU A 65 4.24 56.42 63.70
N PRO A 66 5.05 55.89 64.64
CA PRO A 66 6.52 55.96 64.59
C PRO A 66 7.14 55.31 63.33
N GLN A 67 6.37 54.51 62.58
CA GLN A 67 6.71 53.97 61.26
C GLN A 67 6.73 55.00 60.10
N PHE A 68 6.25 56.23 60.33
CA PHE A 68 6.17 57.30 59.31
C PHE A 68 7.16 58.44 59.55
N ASN A 69 8.26 58.20 60.28
CA ASN A 69 9.29 59.21 60.47
C ASN A 69 10.12 59.40 59.17
N PRO A 70 10.06 60.59 58.52
CA PRO A 70 10.67 60.81 57.21
C PRO A 70 12.21 60.78 57.21
N SER A 71 12.84 60.82 58.39
CA SER A 71 14.30 60.73 58.52
C SER A 71 14.87 59.35 58.16
N SER A 72 14.08 58.27 58.25
CA SER A 72 14.53 56.90 57.94
C SER A 72 14.37 56.52 56.46
N TYR A 73 13.57 57.25 55.69
CA TYR A 73 13.31 56.92 54.28
C TYR A 73 14.53 56.95 53.37
N PRO A 74 15.50 57.89 53.47
CA PRO A 74 16.66 57.90 52.59
C PRO A 74 17.52 56.63 52.69
N SER A 75 17.73 56.10 53.90
CA SER A 75 18.48 54.86 54.12
C SER A 75 17.73 53.64 53.57
N GLN A 76 16.42 53.58 53.79
CA GLN A 76 15.57 52.51 53.27
C GLN A 76 15.54 52.49 51.74
N ILE A 77 15.42 53.66 51.11
CA ILE A 77 15.45 53.81 49.66
C ILE A 77 16.83 53.48 49.10
N PHE A 78 17.92 53.89 49.77
CA PHE A 78 19.28 53.52 49.37
C PHE A 78 19.46 52.00 49.33
N TRP A 79 19.13 51.29 50.41
CA TRP A 79 19.24 49.82 50.45
C TRP A 79 18.27 49.13 49.49
N LEU A 80 17.05 49.66 49.32
CA LEU A 80 16.11 49.16 48.31
C LEU A 80 16.71 49.26 46.92
N VAL A 81 17.30 50.40 46.54
CA VAL A 81 17.94 50.57 45.24
C VAL A 81 19.15 49.65 45.09
N VAL A 82 19.96 49.47 46.13
CA VAL A 82 21.11 48.56 46.11
C VAL A 82 20.66 47.12 45.86
N VAL A 83 19.74 46.59 46.68
CA VAL A 83 19.26 45.20 46.55
C VAL A 83 18.49 45.01 45.25
N PHE A 84 17.64 45.96 44.86
CA PHE A 84 16.89 45.91 43.61
C PHE A 84 17.83 45.92 42.41
N SER A 85 18.89 46.74 42.42
CA SER A 85 19.87 46.80 41.33
C SER A 85 20.65 45.49 41.21
N VAL A 86 21.07 44.89 42.33
CA VAL A 86 21.76 43.59 42.34
C VAL A 86 20.85 42.48 41.80
N MET A 87 19.59 42.42 42.26
CA MET A 87 18.60 41.46 41.79
C MET A 87 18.28 41.66 40.29
N TYR A 88 18.10 42.91 39.87
CA TYR A 88 17.84 43.28 38.48
C TYR A 88 18.98 42.82 37.57
N PHE A 89 20.23 43.05 37.98
CA PHE A 89 21.39 42.63 37.21
C PHE A 89 21.47 41.11 37.09
N PHE A 90 21.16 40.37 38.16
CA PHE A 90 21.09 38.91 38.13
C PHE A 90 20.02 38.39 37.17
N PHE A 91 18.79 38.91 37.23
CA PHE A 91 17.70 38.51 36.34
C PHE A 91 17.97 38.88 34.89
N SER A 92 18.48 40.09 34.66
CA SER A 92 18.83 40.57 33.32
C SER A 92 19.90 39.69 32.67
N ARG A 93 20.91 39.28 33.44
CA ARG A 93 22.04 38.50 32.92
C ARG A 93 21.77 37.00 32.84
N ARG A 94 20.95 36.44 33.73
CA ARG A 94 20.75 34.98 33.86
C ARG A 94 19.38 34.52 33.36
N THR A 95 18.30 35.10 33.89
CA THR A 95 16.92 34.63 33.66
C THR A 95 16.41 34.94 32.25
N LEU A 96 16.63 36.17 31.76
CA LEU A 96 16.18 36.58 30.43
C LEU A 96 16.81 35.76 29.27
N PRO A 97 18.14 35.51 29.23
CA PRO A 97 18.72 34.73 28.15
C PRO A 97 18.29 33.26 28.17
N GLU A 98 18.04 32.67 29.33
CA GLU A 98 17.55 31.28 29.40
C GLU A 98 16.15 31.13 28.80
N ILE A 99 15.24 32.07 29.08
CA ILE A 99 13.89 32.06 28.51
C ILE A 99 13.94 32.30 26.99
N SER A 100 14.77 33.25 26.54
CA SER A 100 14.99 33.51 25.11
C SER A 100 15.51 32.27 24.39
N GLY A 101 16.45 31.53 24.99
CA GLY A 101 17.00 30.30 24.41
C GLY A 101 15.94 29.20 24.23
N VAL A 102 15.02 29.04 25.18
CA VAL A 102 13.93 28.05 25.08
C VAL A 102 12.93 28.42 23.98
N ILE A 103 12.57 29.69 23.84
CA ILE A 103 11.65 30.14 22.79
C ILE A 103 12.28 29.94 21.42
N GLU A 104 13.55 30.32 21.26
CA GLU A 104 14.28 30.14 20.01
C GLU A 104 14.44 28.66 19.66
N ASN A 105 14.79 27.80 20.63
CA ASN A 105 14.89 26.37 20.42
C ASN A 105 13.54 25.76 19.98
N ARG A 106 12.43 26.12 20.63
CA ARG A 106 11.09 25.68 20.21
C ARG A 106 10.75 26.18 18.81
N HIS A 107 11.06 27.43 18.49
CA HIS A 107 10.83 27.99 17.17
C HIS A 107 11.61 27.20 16.11
N GLN A 108 12.90 26.96 16.33
CA GLN A 108 13.76 26.17 15.44
C GLN A 108 13.25 24.74 15.25
N HIS A 109 12.82 24.07 16.33
CA HIS A 109 12.24 22.73 16.23
C HIS A 109 10.95 22.73 15.41
N ILE A 110 10.03 23.67 15.66
CA ILE A 110 8.79 23.79 14.88
C ILE A 110 9.11 24.04 13.40
N GLN A 111 10.03 24.94 13.10
CA GLN A 111 10.41 25.21 11.71
C GLN A 111 11.05 23.98 11.05
N SER A 112 11.92 23.27 11.76
CA SER A 112 12.52 22.03 11.27
C SER A 112 11.47 20.93 11.03
N ASP A 113 10.48 20.81 11.91
CA ASP A 113 9.40 19.84 11.79
C ASP A 113 8.48 20.19 10.62
N LEU A 114 8.18 21.49 10.41
CA LEU A 114 7.41 21.97 9.27
C LEU A 114 8.13 21.73 7.94
N ASP A 115 9.42 22.05 7.85
CA ASP A 115 10.25 21.80 6.66
C ASP A 115 10.34 20.29 6.36
N SER A 116 10.54 19.47 7.40
CA SER A 116 10.56 18.01 7.27
C SER A 116 9.20 17.47 6.81
N ALA A 117 8.10 17.99 7.34
CA ALA A 117 6.74 17.60 6.95
C ALA A 117 6.42 18.02 5.52
N GLU A 118 6.83 19.22 5.10
CA GLU A 118 6.67 19.70 3.73
C GLU A 118 7.47 18.84 2.75
N LYS A 119 8.74 18.55 3.06
CA LYS A 119 9.58 17.66 2.26
C LYS A 119 8.96 16.27 2.14
N LEU A 120 8.49 15.69 3.26
CA LEU A 120 7.87 14.37 3.24
C LEU A 120 6.55 14.36 2.45
N ARG A 121 5.78 15.45 2.50
CA ARG A 121 4.59 15.64 1.67
C ARG A 121 4.96 15.72 0.18
N GLN A 122 6.00 16.47 -0.17
CA GLN A 122 6.47 16.57 -1.56
C GLN A 122 6.96 15.21 -2.07
N GLU A 123 7.75 14.47 -1.26
CA GLU A 123 8.20 13.12 -1.59
C GLU A 123 7.00 12.17 -1.78
N ALA A 124 6.03 12.18 -0.87
CA ALA A 124 4.81 11.39 -1.01
C ALA A 124 4.04 11.71 -2.29
N GLU A 125 3.87 12.99 -2.63
CA GLU A 125 3.22 13.43 -3.86
C GLU A 125 3.99 12.95 -5.11
N THR A 126 5.32 13.00 -5.10
CA THR A 126 6.14 12.49 -6.23
C THR A 126 6.02 10.98 -6.39
N VAL A 127 6.02 10.23 -5.28
CA VAL A 127 5.83 8.78 -5.29
C VAL A 127 4.42 8.43 -5.76
N HIS A 128 3.40 9.17 -5.33
CA HIS A 128 2.03 8.99 -5.81
C HIS A 128 1.92 9.20 -7.33
N LYS A 129 2.49 10.29 -7.85
CA LYS A 129 2.51 10.53 -9.30
C LYS A 129 3.25 9.44 -10.07
N ALA A 130 4.42 9.01 -9.58
CA ALA A 130 5.17 7.93 -10.20
C ALA A 130 4.40 6.59 -10.18
N TYR A 131 3.66 6.32 -9.09
CA TYR A 131 2.79 5.15 -8.96
C TYR A 131 1.63 5.20 -9.96
N ASP A 132 0.93 6.32 -10.06
CA ASP A 132 -0.17 6.50 -11.01
C ASP A 132 0.31 6.36 -12.46
N GLU A 133 1.45 6.99 -12.80
CA GLU A 133 2.08 6.81 -14.11
C GLU A 133 2.47 5.35 -14.39
N ALA A 134 2.97 4.62 -13.39
CA ALA A 134 3.33 3.22 -13.54
C ALA A 134 2.09 2.35 -13.77
N LEU A 135 0.98 2.63 -13.07
CA LEU A 135 -0.30 1.96 -13.29
C LEU A 135 -0.83 2.20 -14.70
N ASP A 136 -0.82 3.44 -15.16
CA ASP A 136 -1.30 3.76 -16.51
C ASP A 136 -0.42 3.15 -17.59
N LYS A 137 0.92 3.22 -17.44
CA LYS A 137 1.87 2.53 -18.33
C LYS A 137 1.63 1.01 -18.34
N ALA A 138 1.34 0.40 -17.20
CA ALA A 138 1.04 -1.03 -17.11
C ALA A 138 -0.27 -1.39 -17.81
N ARG A 139 -1.32 -0.58 -17.64
CA ARG A 139 -2.62 -0.74 -18.31
C ARG A 139 -2.49 -0.61 -19.83
N THR A 140 -1.78 0.42 -20.32
CA THR A 140 -1.53 0.59 -21.75
C THR A 140 -0.74 -0.59 -22.32
N LYS A 141 0.36 -0.99 -21.68
CA LYS A 141 1.15 -2.16 -22.12
C LYS A 141 0.33 -3.45 -22.15
N ALA A 142 -0.54 -3.67 -21.15
CA ALA A 142 -1.41 -4.84 -21.15
C ALA A 142 -2.40 -4.79 -22.31
N SER A 143 -3.04 -3.65 -22.56
CA SER A 143 -3.96 -3.46 -23.70
C SER A 143 -3.26 -3.68 -25.03
N ASP A 144 -2.06 -3.12 -25.21
CA ASP A 144 -1.26 -3.28 -26.43
C ASP A 144 -0.86 -4.75 -26.63
N LEU A 145 -0.45 -5.43 -25.55
CA LEU A 145 -0.13 -6.86 -25.60
C LEU A 145 -1.35 -7.70 -25.99
N PHE A 146 -2.53 -7.41 -25.43
CA PHE A 146 -3.75 -8.11 -25.81
C PHE A 146 -4.10 -7.90 -27.28
N ALA A 147 -3.99 -6.66 -27.78
CA ALA A 147 -4.24 -6.35 -29.18
C ALA A 147 -3.25 -7.07 -30.12
N GLU A 148 -1.97 -7.11 -29.75
CA GLU A 148 -0.93 -7.82 -30.51
C GLU A 148 -1.18 -9.32 -30.53
N VAL A 149 -1.46 -9.92 -29.37
CA VAL A 149 -1.76 -11.36 -29.26
C VAL A 149 -3.03 -11.71 -30.04
N GLU A 150 -4.08 -10.88 -29.99
CA GLU A 150 -5.30 -11.11 -30.76
C GLU A 150 -5.02 -11.07 -32.27
N ARG A 151 -4.20 -10.12 -32.73
CA ARG A 151 -3.77 -10.03 -34.13
C ARG A 151 -2.98 -11.29 -34.53
N GLU A 152 -2.00 -11.68 -33.74
CA GLU A 152 -1.16 -12.86 -34.01
C GLU A 152 -1.99 -14.14 -34.04
N ILE A 153 -2.94 -14.31 -33.12
CA ILE A 153 -3.87 -15.46 -33.11
C ILE A 153 -4.73 -15.46 -34.36
N LYS A 154 -5.29 -14.32 -34.77
CA LYS A 154 -6.10 -14.21 -35.99
C LYS A 154 -5.29 -14.58 -37.24
N GLU A 155 -4.08 -14.06 -37.37
CA GLU A 155 -3.18 -14.36 -38.48
C GLU A 155 -2.79 -15.84 -38.52
N LYS A 156 -2.37 -16.40 -37.38
CA LYS A 156 -2.04 -17.84 -37.27
C LYS A 156 -3.25 -18.73 -37.56
N SER A 157 -4.42 -18.39 -37.03
CA SER A 157 -5.66 -19.13 -37.27
C SER A 157 -6.05 -19.11 -38.75
N ALA A 158 -5.98 -17.93 -39.39
CA ALA A 158 -6.25 -17.80 -40.82
C ALA A 158 -5.25 -18.62 -41.67
N ALA A 159 -3.96 -18.57 -41.35
CA ALA A 159 -2.93 -19.35 -42.03
C ALA A 159 -3.13 -20.86 -41.85
N GLN A 160 -3.42 -21.32 -40.63
CA GLN A 160 -3.72 -22.72 -40.35
C GLN A 160 -4.98 -23.19 -41.07
N PHE A 161 -6.02 -22.36 -41.11
CA PHE A 161 -7.26 -22.67 -41.82
C PHE A 161 -7.03 -22.78 -43.32
N GLN A 162 -6.27 -21.87 -43.94
CA GLN A 162 -5.91 -21.98 -45.36
C GLN A 162 -5.09 -23.23 -45.65
N ALA A 163 -4.07 -23.54 -44.83
CA ALA A 163 -3.27 -24.75 -44.98
C ALA A 163 -4.12 -26.03 -44.83
N PHE A 164 -5.08 -26.02 -43.90
CA PHE A 164 -6.04 -27.12 -43.73
C PHE A 164 -6.93 -27.29 -44.97
N LEU A 165 -7.48 -26.19 -45.51
CA LEU A 165 -8.29 -26.22 -46.73
C LEU A 165 -7.50 -26.76 -47.92
N GLU A 166 -6.26 -26.31 -48.09
CA GLU A 166 -5.40 -26.78 -49.18
C GLU A 166 -5.10 -28.28 -49.05
N ARG A 167 -4.72 -28.74 -47.86
CA ARG A 167 -4.48 -30.16 -47.56
C ARG A 167 -5.73 -31.00 -47.81
N SER A 168 -6.88 -30.56 -47.30
CA SER A 168 -8.17 -31.24 -47.48
C SER A 168 -8.54 -31.34 -48.95
N SER A 169 -8.39 -30.26 -49.72
CA SER A 169 -8.67 -30.26 -51.16
C SER A 169 -7.78 -31.24 -51.94
N LYS A 170 -6.50 -31.36 -51.56
CA LYS A 170 -5.54 -32.30 -52.15
C LYS A 170 -5.89 -33.74 -51.81
N GLU A 171 -6.32 -33.99 -50.58
CA GLU A 171 -6.75 -35.30 -50.11
C GLU A 171 -8.04 -35.76 -50.80
N VAL A 172 -9.02 -34.87 -50.96
CA VAL A 172 -10.25 -35.12 -51.74
C VAL A 172 -9.91 -35.46 -53.18
N LYS A 173 -9.09 -34.66 -53.87
CA LYS A 173 -8.68 -34.94 -55.26
C LYS A 173 -7.94 -36.28 -55.40
N SER A 174 -7.09 -36.62 -54.42
CA SER A 174 -6.39 -37.91 -54.39
C SER A 174 -7.35 -39.08 -54.18
N ALA A 175 -8.34 -38.93 -53.29
CA ALA A 175 -9.39 -39.92 -53.09
C ALA A 175 -10.26 -40.10 -54.33
N GLU A 176 -10.67 -39.01 -54.98
CA GLU A 176 -11.41 -39.03 -56.26
C GLU A 176 -10.63 -39.77 -57.36
N ALA A 177 -9.32 -39.48 -57.50
CA ALA A 177 -8.47 -40.16 -58.47
C ALA A 177 -8.33 -41.67 -58.18
N LYS A 178 -8.23 -42.06 -56.90
CA LYS A 178 -8.22 -43.48 -56.49
C LYS A 178 -9.54 -44.17 -56.78
N ILE A 179 -10.67 -43.51 -56.52
CA ILE A 179 -12.01 -44.03 -56.80
C ILE A 179 -12.18 -44.25 -58.31
N GLU A 180 -11.78 -43.28 -59.14
CA GLU A 180 -11.89 -43.41 -60.59
C GLU A 180 -10.98 -44.53 -61.13
N LYS A 181 -9.76 -44.67 -60.59
CA LYS A 181 -8.87 -45.79 -60.93
C LYS A 181 -9.48 -47.14 -60.55
N ALA A 182 -9.94 -47.28 -59.30
CA ALA A 182 -10.56 -48.52 -58.82
C ALA A 182 -11.82 -48.87 -59.61
N LYS A 183 -12.61 -47.87 -60.01
CA LYS A 183 -13.76 -48.05 -60.89
C LYS A 183 -13.34 -48.55 -62.28
N SER A 184 -12.31 -47.97 -62.88
CA SER A 184 -11.78 -48.42 -64.17
C SER A 184 -11.27 -49.85 -64.11
N GLU A 185 -10.50 -50.20 -63.08
CA GLU A 185 -9.99 -51.56 -62.83
C GLU A 185 -11.16 -52.55 -62.66
N ALA A 186 -12.17 -52.21 -61.86
CA ALA A 186 -13.35 -53.04 -61.68
C ALA A 186 -14.15 -53.24 -62.98
N PHE A 187 -14.23 -52.22 -63.85
CA PHE A 187 -14.86 -52.36 -65.17
C PHE A 187 -14.06 -53.27 -66.10
N GLU A 188 -12.72 -53.20 -66.09
CA GLU A 188 -11.87 -54.10 -66.88
C GLU A 188 -11.95 -55.55 -66.40
N GLU A 189 -11.94 -55.76 -65.08
CA GLU A 189 -12.13 -57.08 -64.47
C GLU A 189 -13.51 -57.64 -64.82
N MET A 190 -14.57 -56.83 -64.68
CA MET A 190 -15.94 -57.25 -65.02
C MET A 190 -16.08 -57.58 -66.51
N SER A 191 -15.51 -56.79 -67.42
CA SER A 191 -15.47 -57.10 -68.86
C SER A 191 -14.72 -58.39 -69.16
N THR A 192 -13.61 -58.65 -68.45
CA THR A 192 -12.84 -59.89 -68.59
C THR A 192 -13.67 -61.11 -68.14
N VAL A 193 -14.28 -61.03 -66.96
CA VAL A 193 -15.17 -62.10 -66.44
C VAL A 193 -16.36 -62.31 -67.37
N ALA A 194 -16.98 -61.24 -67.86
CA ALA A 194 -18.09 -61.33 -68.82
C ALA A 194 -17.67 -62.01 -70.14
N ALA A 195 -16.49 -61.67 -70.67
CA ALA A 195 -15.93 -62.32 -71.87
C ALA A 195 -15.66 -63.80 -71.65
N GLU A 196 -15.09 -64.18 -70.50
CA GLU A 196 -14.86 -65.57 -70.14
C GLU A 196 -16.16 -66.37 -70.02
N VAL A 197 -17.19 -65.81 -69.36
CA VAL A 197 -18.50 -66.44 -69.22
C VAL A 197 -19.19 -66.57 -70.58
N ALA A 198 -19.15 -65.52 -71.42
CA ALA A 198 -19.72 -65.53 -72.76
C ALA A 198 -19.03 -66.55 -73.68
N ALA A 199 -17.70 -66.64 -73.64
CA ALA A 199 -16.94 -67.63 -74.41
C ALA A 199 -17.28 -69.06 -73.99
N LYS A 200 -17.34 -69.34 -72.67
CA LYS A 200 -17.77 -70.64 -72.14
C LYS A 200 -19.21 -70.99 -72.52
N ALA A 201 -20.12 -70.02 -72.53
CA ALA A 201 -21.50 -70.22 -72.97
C ALA A 201 -21.59 -70.51 -74.48
N ALA A 202 -20.84 -69.77 -75.31
CA ALA A 202 -20.79 -69.98 -76.76
C ALA A 202 -20.20 -71.36 -77.12
N GLU A 203 -19.15 -71.80 -76.42
CA GLU A 203 -18.55 -73.13 -76.59
C GLU A 203 -19.57 -74.24 -76.30
N LYS A 204 -20.36 -74.12 -75.21
CA LYS A 204 -21.42 -75.08 -74.88
C LYS A 204 -22.58 -75.12 -75.88
N ILE A 205 -22.93 -74.00 -76.52
CA ILE A 205 -24.10 -73.92 -77.41
C ILE A 205 -23.73 -74.28 -78.86
N ILE A 206 -22.59 -73.81 -79.35
CA ILE A 206 -22.22 -73.85 -80.78
C ILE A 206 -21.18 -74.95 -81.05
N GLY A 207 -20.52 -75.48 -80.01
CA GLY A 207 -19.52 -76.56 -80.14
C GLY A 207 -18.21 -76.15 -80.81
N VAL A 208 -17.99 -74.84 -80.99
CA VAL A 208 -16.77 -74.25 -81.59
C VAL A 208 -16.03 -73.47 -80.51
N SER A 209 -14.76 -73.82 -80.28
CA SER A 209 -13.85 -73.10 -79.38
C SER A 209 -13.66 -71.67 -79.89
N THR A 210 -14.17 -70.69 -79.13
CA THR A 210 -13.99 -69.27 -79.45
C THR A 210 -12.76 -68.73 -78.73
N ASP A 211 -11.88 -68.08 -79.48
CA ASP A 211 -10.67 -67.46 -78.94
C ASP A 211 -11.05 -66.30 -77.99
N LEU A 212 -10.52 -66.36 -76.76
CA LEU A 212 -10.76 -65.43 -75.67
C LEU A 212 -10.38 -63.99 -76.06
N GLN A 213 -9.37 -63.83 -76.93
CA GLN A 213 -8.99 -62.54 -77.51
C GLN A 213 -10.10 -61.95 -78.41
N LYS A 214 -10.76 -62.79 -79.22
CA LYS A 214 -11.86 -62.34 -80.09
C LYS A 214 -13.09 -61.96 -79.28
N ALA A 215 -13.42 -62.73 -78.25
CA ALA A 215 -14.53 -62.44 -77.34
C ALA A 215 -14.33 -61.09 -76.61
N LYS A 216 -13.13 -60.84 -76.07
CA LYS A 216 -12.77 -59.52 -75.49
C LYS A 216 -12.93 -58.39 -76.51
N SER A 217 -12.41 -58.55 -77.72
CA SER A 217 -12.49 -57.49 -78.75
C SER A 217 -13.94 -57.12 -79.15
N ILE A 218 -14.85 -58.10 -79.19
CA ILE A 218 -16.27 -57.87 -79.52
C ILE A 218 -16.97 -57.12 -78.39
N ILE A 219 -16.68 -57.48 -77.14
CA ILE A 219 -17.22 -56.81 -75.96
C ILE A 219 -16.71 -55.36 -75.87
N ASP A 220 -15.43 -55.13 -76.12
CA ASP A 220 -14.85 -53.78 -76.15
C ASP A 220 -15.46 -52.93 -77.29
N ALA A 221 -15.70 -53.54 -78.46
CA ALA A 221 -16.37 -52.88 -79.58
C ALA A 221 -17.83 -52.50 -79.25
N LEU A 222 -18.58 -53.37 -78.56
CA LEU A 222 -19.93 -53.09 -78.09
C LEU A 222 -19.95 -51.95 -77.07
N HIS A 223 -19.01 -51.96 -76.12
CA HIS A 223 -18.89 -50.91 -75.11
C HIS A 223 -18.58 -49.54 -75.75
N LYS A 224 -17.68 -49.52 -76.75
CA LYS A 224 -17.31 -48.30 -77.49
C LYS A 224 -18.48 -47.74 -78.30
N ASN A 225 -19.30 -48.60 -78.92
CA ASN A 225 -20.48 -48.15 -79.65
C ASN A 225 -21.54 -47.55 -78.71
N ASN A 226 -21.76 -48.15 -77.54
CA ASN A 226 -22.76 -47.67 -76.59
C ASN A 226 -22.36 -46.30 -75.99
N LYS A 227 -21.07 -46.09 -75.72
CA LYS A 227 -20.53 -44.80 -75.24
C LYS A 227 -20.55 -43.67 -76.31
N LYS A 228 -20.74 -44.01 -77.59
CA LYS A 228 -20.82 -43.04 -78.70
C LYS A 228 -22.28 -42.64 -79.00
N ALA A 229 -23.24 -43.39 -78.45
CA ALA A 229 -24.68 -43.20 -78.65
C ALA A 229 -25.36 -42.46 -77.47
N ALA A 230 -24.65 -42.25 -76.36
CA ALA A 230 -25.05 -41.46 -75.20
C ALA A 230 -24.21 -40.18 -75.11
#